data_AF-A0A9D7RDE7-F1
#
_entry.id   AF-A0A9D7RDE7-F1
#
_cell.length_a   1.000
_cell.length_b   1.000
_cell.length_c   1.000
_cell.angle_alpha   90.00
_cell.angle_beta   90.00
_cell.angle_gamma   90.00
#
_symmetry.space_group_name_H-M   'P 1'
#
loop_
_entity.id
_entity.type
_entity.pdbx_description
1 polymer ?
#
loop_
_entity_poly.entity_id
_entity_poly.type
_entity_poly.pdbx_seq_one_letter_code
_entity_poly.pdbx_strand_id
1 'polypeptide(L)'
;MKDLIDLVQIVTRPKLRSIELIGDGHNGKSKLSIFYDKIVDGQFLDDDAAAQALYQANKQSPMYKKLKKNLKDRLINALFLIDVKLASYTDRQKAYYECYKDWAAAKILFGKNAYGVALNIATKLLKITRKYEFTELTVDICHSLRLYHGTIDGDYSKYELYNQELKENETIWILENRAEEYYIDLSIGTIHSKASKADFQTKAKGYHAALEEALQTYNTYHLHLYGRLIESYIHSSVNDQPRILDVCNRAIAFFNEKEYVAAVPLQVFNYQKAVCQAQLHQFPEAIQTLDQCIQHVSKGHFNWYKAQELILIVHLHQGEYDQGSILLQSVLSSENYKNLPDHIKESWRIADAYLSALKKMNKLRPTTNGTPTPDKFKLSKFLNEMPLYSKDKQGLNLHILILEMLFYLIDKDHGKLQARAEAIDKYRIRYLRNEGLKRSNYLFKLFLAIPKAQFDKTEILQRTQADFQLLCATPIALSKQTLEVEILPYETLWSFVLELMELWQGERLRSKSRK
;
A
#
# COMPACT_ATOMS: atom_id res chain seq x y z
N MET A 1 -6.96 -5.13 -23.76
CA MET A 1 -7.03 -6.38 -22.98
C MET A 1 -7.21 -6.13 -21.49
N LYS A 2 -6.42 -5.23 -20.86
CA LYS A 2 -6.44 -4.98 -19.41
C LYS A 2 -7.84 -4.91 -18.76
N ASP A 3 -8.73 -4.05 -19.24
CA ASP A 3 -10.10 -3.94 -18.70
C ASP A 3 -10.86 -5.28 -18.65
N LEU A 4 -10.66 -6.15 -19.65
CA LEU A 4 -11.31 -7.46 -19.69
C LEU A 4 -10.69 -8.41 -18.66
N ILE A 5 -9.36 -8.36 -18.48
CA ILE A 5 -8.69 -9.14 -17.45
C ILE A 5 -9.24 -8.74 -16.07
N ASP A 6 -9.36 -7.44 -15.80
CA ASP A 6 -9.90 -6.92 -14.54
C ASP A 6 -11.35 -7.40 -14.30
N LEU A 7 -12.21 -7.33 -15.34
CA LEU A 7 -13.59 -7.82 -15.25
C LEU A 7 -13.68 -9.33 -15.01
N VAL A 8 -12.84 -10.12 -15.68
CA VAL A 8 -12.83 -11.59 -15.57
C VAL A 8 -12.37 -12.06 -14.18
N GLN A 9 -11.49 -11.30 -13.52
CA GLN A 9 -11.09 -11.58 -12.14
C GLN A 9 -12.24 -11.41 -11.13
N ILE A 10 -13.19 -10.52 -11.40
CA ILE A 10 -14.38 -10.29 -10.56
C ILE A 10 -15.49 -11.27 -10.91
N VAL A 11 -15.72 -11.47 -12.21
CA VAL A 11 -16.82 -12.27 -12.78
C VAL A 11 -16.30 -13.67 -13.14
N THR A 12 -16.07 -14.48 -12.13
CA THR A 12 -15.41 -15.78 -12.24
C THR A 12 -16.33 -16.89 -12.79
N ARG A 13 -15.74 -18.00 -13.26
CA ARG A 13 -16.46 -19.16 -13.82
C ARG A 13 -17.60 -19.66 -12.91
N PRO A 14 -17.40 -19.86 -11.59
CA PRO A 14 -18.47 -20.29 -10.69
C PRO A 14 -19.65 -19.30 -10.64
N LYS A 15 -19.35 -18.00 -10.67
CA LYS A 15 -20.36 -16.94 -10.60
C LYS A 15 -21.17 -16.82 -11.90
N LEU A 16 -20.58 -17.09 -13.05
CA LEU A 16 -21.32 -17.05 -14.32
C LEU A 16 -22.20 -18.28 -14.53
N ARG A 17 -21.83 -19.43 -13.97
CA ARG A 17 -22.64 -20.65 -14.03
C ARG A 17 -23.98 -20.50 -13.29
N SER A 18 -24.05 -19.66 -12.26
CA SER A 18 -25.29 -19.47 -11.50
C SER A 18 -26.35 -18.62 -12.22
N ILE A 19 -26.10 -18.14 -13.45
CA ILE A 19 -26.96 -17.15 -14.14
C ILE A 19 -27.16 -17.50 -15.63
N GLU A 20 -26.70 -18.66 -16.09
CA GLU A 20 -26.88 -19.15 -17.48
C GLU A 20 -26.48 -18.13 -18.59
N LEU A 21 -25.64 -17.13 -18.28
CA LEU A 21 -25.36 -15.98 -19.15
C LEU A 21 -24.33 -16.27 -20.26
N ILE A 22 -23.52 -17.30 -20.07
CA ILE A 22 -22.65 -17.86 -21.12
C ILE A 22 -23.35 -19.13 -21.59
N GLY A 23 -24.27 -18.98 -22.53
CA GLY A 23 -25.19 -20.02 -22.96
C GLY A 23 -24.52 -21.36 -23.29
N ASP A 24 -24.98 -22.40 -22.61
CA ASP A 24 -24.73 -23.82 -22.92
C ASP A 24 -25.72 -24.36 -23.99
N GLY A 25 -26.28 -23.48 -24.83
CA GLY A 25 -27.44 -23.81 -25.66
C GLY A 25 -27.17 -24.50 -27.01
N HIS A 26 -25.95 -24.57 -27.54
CA HIS A 26 -25.70 -25.18 -28.86
C HIS A 26 -24.32 -25.87 -28.95
N ASN A 27 -24.25 -26.97 -29.72
CA ASN A 27 -23.14 -27.94 -29.88
C ASN A 27 -21.75 -27.37 -30.26
N GLY A 28 -21.15 -26.56 -29.38
CA GLY A 28 -19.78 -26.07 -29.46
C GLY A 28 -19.56 -24.82 -28.62
N LYS A 29 -18.39 -24.67 -27.98
CA LYS A 29 -18.06 -23.45 -27.24
C LYS A 29 -18.03 -22.25 -28.20
N SER A 30 -18.91 -21.27 -27.99
CA SER A 30 -18.93 -20.04 -28.78
C SER A 30 -17.57 -19.33 -28.72
N LYS A 31 -17.19 -18.57 -29.75
CA LYS A 31 -15.95 -17.76 -29.72
C LYS A 31 -15.91 -16.80 -28.52
N LEU A 32 -17.07 -16.38 -28.02
CA LEU A 32 -17.19 -15.55 -26.82
C LEU A 32 -16.82 -16.33 -25.55
N SER A 33 -17.31 -17.57 -25.40
CA SER A 33 -16.94 -18.48 -24.31
C SER A 33 -15.45 -18.84 -24.35
N ILE A 34 -14.92 -19.15 -25.55
CA ILE A 34 -13.48 -19.40 -25.74
C ILE A 34 -12.68 -18.15 -25.35
N PHE A 35 -13.13 -16.96 -25.76
CA PHE A 35 -12.42 -15.74 -25.45
C PHE A 35 -12.35 -15.49 -23.93
N TYR A 36 -13.47 -15.65 -23.23
CA TYR A 36 -13.53 -15.58 -21.78
C TYR A 36 -12.61 -16.61 -21.10
N ASP A 37 -12.73 -17.89 -21.48
CA ASP A 37 -11.96 -18.99 -20.88
C ASP A 37 -10.45 -18.77 -21.04
N LYS A 38 -10.01 -18.34 -22.22
CA LYS A 38 -8.60 -18.06 -22.49
C LYS A 38 -8.06 -16.86 -21.71
N ILE A 39 -8.90 -15.88 -21.37
CA ILE A 39 -8.51 -14.78 -20.47
C ILE A 39 -8.41 -15.29 -19.03
N VAL A 40 -9.40 -16.06 -18.56
CA VAL A 40 -9.38 -16.69 -17.21
C VAL A 40 -8.11 -17.51 -17.01
N ASP A 41 -7.75 -18.31 -18.02
CA ASP A 41 -6.60 -19.20 -17.96
C ASP A 41 -5.26 -18.48 -18.21
N GLY A 42 -5.27 -17.15 -18.32
CA GLY A 42 -4.06 -16.32 -18.52
C GLY A 42 -3.39 -16.48 -19.89
N GLN A 43 -4.08 -17.06 -20.87
CA GLN A 43 -3.52 -17.35 -22.19
C GLN A 43 -3.63 -16.15 -23.14
N PHE A 44 -4.55 -15.22 -22.90
CA PHE A 44 -4.69 -13.98 -23.66
C PHE A 44 -4.33 -12.76 -22.80
N LEU A 45 -3.13 -12.23 -23.02
CA LEU A 45 -2.59 -11.08 -22.29
C LEU A 45 -2.67 -9.77 -23.11
N ASP A 46 -2.73 -9.86 -24.43
CA ASP A 46 -2.84 -8.71 -25.34
C ASP A 46 -3.89 -8.94 -26.44
N ASP A 47 -4.33 -7.82 -27.05
CA ASP A 47 -5.41 -7.83 -28.02
C ASP A 47 -5.00 -8.42 -29.38
N ASP A 48 -3.72 -8.35 -29.77
CA ASP A 48 -3.24 -8.88 -31.06
C ASP A 48 -3.15 -10.41 -31.02
N ALA A 49 -2.62 -10.98 -29.92
CA ALA A 49 -2.60 -12.43 -29.71
C ALA A 49 -4.00 -13.04 -29.68
N ALA A 50 -4.93 -12.38 -28.98
CA ALA A 50 -6.33 -12.83 -28.93
C ALA A 50 -7.03 -12.75 -30.30
N ALA A 51 -6.82 -11.66 -31.05
CA ALA A 51 -7.39 -11.50 -32.38
C ALA A 51 -6.84 -12.56 -33.36
N GLN A 52 -5.54 -12.84 -33.29
CA GLN A 52 -4.90 -13.84 -34.13
C GLN A 52 -5.43 -15.24 -33.82
N ALA A 53 -5.56 -15.60 -32.54
CA ALA A 53 -6.04 -16.91 -32.13
C ALA A 53 -7.53 -17.14 -32.44
N LEU A 54 -8.38 -16.10 -32.36
CA LEU A 54 -9.84 -16.23 -32.52
C LEU A 54 -10.32 -16.02 -33.97
N TYR A 55 -9.62 -15.17 -34.73
CA TYR A 55 -10.05 -14.76 -36.08
C TYR A 55 -8.94 -14.80 -37.13
N GLN A 56 -7.71 -15.21 -36.79
CA GLN A 56 -6.55 -15.13 -37.69
C GLN A 56 -6.36 -13.71 -38.26
N ALA A 57 -6.61 -12.71 -37.41
CA ALA A 57 -6.58 -11.30 -37.79
C ALA A 57 -5.88 -10.47 -36.71
N ASN A 58 -5.59 -9.21 -37.01
CA ASN A 58 -5.03 -8.26 -36.02
C ASN A 58 -6.11 -7.60 -35.15
N LYS A 59 -5.69 -6.88 -34.11
CA LYS A 59 -6.60 -6.16 -33.19
C LYS A 59 -7.52 -5.13 -33.86
N GLN A 60 -7.21 -4.68 -35.07
CA GLN A 60 -8.02 -3.69 -35.79
C GLN A 60 -9.24 -4.30 -36.49
N SER A 61 -9.28 -5.63 -36.62
CA SER A 61 -10.40 -6.35 -37.23
C SER A 61 -11.76 -5.95 -36.62
N PRO A 62 -12.75 -5.53 -37.44
CA PRO A 62 -14.09 -5.20 -36.97
C PRO A 62 -14.77 -6.35 -36.22
N MET A 63 -14.54 -7.61 -36.65
CA MET A 63 -15.10 -8.79 -36.00
C MET A 63 -14.55 -8.99 -34.59
N TYR A 64 -13.24 -8.82 -34.41
CA TYR A 64 -12.60 -8.91 -33.11
C TYR A 64 -13.06 -7.79 -32.18
N LYS A 65 -13.10 -6.53 -32.65
CA LYS A 65 -13.62 -5.40 -31.87
C LYS A 65 -15.05 -5.62 -31.40
N LYS A 66 -15.92 -6.16 -32.28
CA LYS A 66 -17.30 -6.53 -31.94
C LYS A 66 -17.36 -7.63 -30.88
N LEU A 67 -16.54 -8.68 -31.00
CA LEU A 67 -16.46 -9.76 -30.01
C LEU A 67 -16.02 -9.23 -28.64
N LYS A 68 -14.96 -8.42 -28.61
CA LYS A 68 -14.42 -7.79 -27.40
C LYS A 68 -15.44 -6.89 -26.72
N LYS A 69 -16.12 -6.04 -27.49
CA LYS A 69 -17.21 -5.21 -26.96
C LYS A 69 -18.32 -6.07 -26.37
N ASN A 70 -18.79 -7.09 -27.09
CA ASN A 70 -19.85 -7.98 -26.62
C ASN A 70 -19.48 -8.70 -25.32
N LEU A 71 -18.24 -9.20 -25.21
CA LEU A 71 -17.77 -9.82 -23.97
C LEU A 71 -17.74 -8.79 -22.83
N LYS A 72 -17.20 -7.58 -23.06
CA LYS A 72 -17.17 -6.50 -22.06
C LYS A 72 -18.58 -6.16 -21.58
N ASP A 73 -19.52 -5.92 -22.50
CA ASP A 73 -20.90 -5.55 -22.19
C ASP A 73 -21.61 -6.65 -21.38
N ARG A 74 -21.41 -7.94 -21.75
CA ARG A 74 -21.98 -9.08 -21.00
C ARG A 74 -21.40 -9.22 -19.60
N LEU A 75 -20.08 -9.04 -19.42
CA LEU A 75 -19.44 -9.11 -18.11
C LEU A 75 -19.91 -7.98 -17.20
N ILE A 76 -20.08 -6.76 -17.72
CA ILE A 76 -20.64 -5.63 -16.97
C ILE A 76 -22.08 -5.94 -16.55
N ASN A 77 -22.92 -6.45 -17.47
CA ASN A 77 -24.30 -6.81 -17.14
C ASN A 77 -24.38 -7.93 -16.09
N ALA A 78 -23.44 -8.89 -16.11
CA ALA A 78 -23.39 -9.97 -15.15
C ALA A 78 -23.15 -9.48 -13.70
N LEU A 79 -22.54 -8.31 -13.49
CA LEU A 79 -22.33 -7.73 -12.15
C LEU A 79 -23.64 -7.54 -11.38
N PHE A 80 -24.75 -7.26 -12.08
CA PHE A 80 -26.07 -7.11 -11.45
C PHE A 80 -26.69 -8.45 -11.03
N LEU A 81 -26.15 -9.57 -11.48
CA LEU A 81 -26.79 -10.88 -11.35
C LEU A 81 -25.95 -11.85 -10.50
N ILE A 82 -24.63 -11.62 -10.39
CA ILE A 82 -23.74 -12.42 -9.53
C ILE A 82 -23.76 -11.94 -8.08
N ASP A 83 -23.42 -12.83 -7.15
CA ASP A 83 -22.99 -12.41 -5.81
C ASP A 83 -21.54 -11.91 -5.89
N VAL A 84 -21.37 -10.60 -5.72
CA VAL A 84 -20.05 -9.96 -5.67
C VAL A 84 -19.44 -9.99 -4.27
N LYS A 85 -20.20 -10.42 -3.25
CA LYS A 85 -19.69 -10.50 -1.88
C LYS A 85 -18.60 -11.56 -1.78
N LEU A 86 -17.60 -11.25 -0.96
CA LEU A 86 -16.59 -12.20 -0.54
C LEU A 86 -16.82 -12.59 0.92
N ALA A 87 -16.42 -13.80 1.30
CA ALA A 87 -16.50 -14.25 2.69
C ALA A 87 -15.70 -13.34 3.63
N SER A 88 -14.63 -12.70 3.13
CA SER A 88 -13.80 -11.76 3.87
C SER A 88 -14.41 -10.36 4.03
N TYR A 89 -15.55 -10.05 3.37
CA TYR A 89 -16.16 -8.73 3.48
C TYR A 89 -16.83 -8.53 4.83
N THR A 90 -16.68 -7.32 5.37
CA THR A 90 -17.46 -6.88 6.52
C THR A 90 -18.93 -6.69 6.15
N ASP A 91 -19.81 -6.64 7.14
CA ASP A 91 -21.23 -6.42 6.90
C ASP A 91 -21.49 -5.06 6.22
N ARG A 92 -20.71 -4.02 6.57
CA ARG A 92 -20.77 -2.73 5.87
C ARG A 92 -20.39 -2.86 4.39
N GLN A 93 -19.34 -3.61 4.06
CA GLN A 93 -18.94 -3.81 2.66
C GLN A 93 -19.98 -4.61 1.88
N LYS A 94 -20.58 -5.65 2.49
CA LYS A 94 -21.68 -6.41 1.88
C LYS A 94 -22.88 -5.51 1.62
N ALA A 95 -23.27 -4.71 2.63
CA ALA A 95 -24.38 -3.77 2.53
C ALA A 95 -24.15 -2.71 1.45
N TYR A 96 -22.91 -2.21 1.29
CA TYR A 96 -22.58 -1.25 0.23
C TYR A 96 -22.97 -1.78 -1.16
N TYR A 97 -22.48 -2.97 -1.54
CA TYR A 97 -22.75 -3.53 -2.87
C TYR A 97 -24.24 -3.86 -3.07
N GLU A 98 -24.91 -4.37 -2.03
CA GLU A 98 -26.36 -4.65 -2.09
C GLU A 98 -27.18 -3.38 -2.26
N CYS A 99 -26.87 -2.33 -1.49
CA CYS A 99 -27.61 -1.08 -1.55
C CYS A 99 -27.56 -0.46 -2.95
N TYR A 100 -26.39 -0.43 -3.60
CA TYR A 100 -26.27 0.11 -4.96
C TYR A 100 -27.03 -0.72 -5.99
N LYS A 101 -26.98 -2.06 -5.89
CA LYS A 101 -27.70 -2.96 -6.80
C LYS A 101 -29.22 -2.79 -6.67
N ASP A 102 -29.73 -2.83 -5.44
CA ASP A 102 -31.15 -2.70 -5.16
C ASP A 102 -31.64 -1.28 -5.45
N TRP A 103 -30.81 -0.26 -5.24
CA TRP A 103 -31.16 1.12 -5.56
C TRP A 103 -31.29 1.34 -7.07
N ALA A 104 -30.38 0.77 -7.86
CA ALA A 104 -30.49 0.79 -9.31
C ALA A 104 -31.83 0.13 -9.77
N ALA A 105 -32.20 -1.00 -9.17
CA ALA A 105 -33.49 -1.65 -9.45
C ALA A 105 -34.68 -0.76 -9.05
N ALA A 106 -34.64 -0.13 -7.87
CA ALA A 106 -35.69 0.79 -7.42
C ALA A 106 -35.86 1.99 -8.37
N LYS A 107 -34.77 2.61 -8.84
CA LYS A 107 -34.82 3.73 -9.80
C LYS A 107 -35.45 3.32 -11.14
N ILE A 108 -35.14 2.13 -11.64
CA ILE A 108 -35.79 1.59 -12.84
C ILE A 108 -37.29 1.40 -12.60
N LEU A 109 -37.68 0.85 -11.45
CA LEU A 109 -39.09 0.61 -11.10
C LEU A 109 -39.87 1.92 -10.93
N PHE A 110 -39.28 2.95 -10.30
CA PHE A 110 -39.84 4.30 -10.26
C PHE A 110 -40.08 4.86 -11.66
N GLY A 111 -39.09 4.78 -12.55
CA GLY A 111 -39.23 5.25 -13.94
C GLY A 111 -40.21 4.43 -14.79
N LYS A 112 -40.58 3.23 -14.35
CA LYS A 112 -41.61 2.37 -14.97
C LYS A 112 -42.95 2.43 -14.25
N ASN A 113 -43.12 3.36 -13.30
CA ASN A 113 -44.35 3.54 -12.50
C ASN A 113 -44.76 2.31 -11.67
N ALA A 114 -43.83 1.38 -11.40
CA ALA A 114 -44.06 0.22 -10.55
C ALA A 114 -43.87 0.58 -9.06
N TYR A 115 -44.62 1.59 -8.60
CA TYR A 115 -44.35 2.31 -7.36
C TYR A 115 -44.40 1.44 -6.10
N GLY A 116 -45.37 0.53 -5.97
CA GLY A 116 -45.49 -0.31 -4.77
C GLY A 116 -44.23 -1.12 -4.48
N VAL A 117 -43.60 -1.68 -5.52
CA VAL A 117 -42.34 -2.43 -5.38
C VAL A 117 -41.16 -1.48 -5.13
N ALA A 118 -41.10 -0.36 -5.87
CA ALA A 118 -40.04 0.63 -5.74
C ALA A 118 -39.96 1.22 -4.31
N LEU A 119 -41.10 1.57 -3.72
CA LEU A 119 -41.19 2.10 -2.35
C LEU A 119 -40.78 1.07 -1.30
N ASN A 120 -41.18 -0.19 -1.47
CA ASN A 120 -40.77 -1.26 -0.56
C ASN A 120 -39.25 -1.48 -0.57
N ILE A 121 -38.60 -1.36 -1.74
CA ILE A 121 -37.15 -1.44 -1.83
C ILE A 121 -36.51 -0.19 -1.21
N ALA A 122 -36.94 1.01 -1.63
CA ALA A 122 -36.38 2.29 -1.18
C ALA A 122 -36.45 2.46 0.35
N THR A 123 -37.58 2.12 0.98
CA THR A 123 -37.75 2.23 2.43
C THR A 123 -36.91 1.23 3.21
N LYS A 124 -36.68 0.02 2.68
CA LYS A 124 -35.74 -0.96 3.26
C LYS A 124 -34.31 -0.46 3.14
N LEU A 125 -33.93 0.04 1.97
CA LEU A 125 -32.60 0.58 1.72
C LEU A 125 -32.30 1.76 2.63
N LEU A 126 -33.25 2.68 2.81
CA LEU A 126 -33.05 3.84 3.68
C LEU A 126 -32.67 3.46 5.12
N LYS A 127 -33.23 2.37 5.66
CA LYS A 127 -32.83 1.85 6.99
C LYS A 127 -31.37 1.39 7.01
N ILE A 128 -30.94 0.73 5.94
CA ILE A 128 -29.58 0.20 5.80
C ILE A 128 -28.58 1.35 5.59
N THR A 129 -28.89 2.33 4.74
CA THR A 129 -28.02 3.47 4.45
C THR A 129 -27.84 4.36 5.67
N ARG A 130 -28.89 4.55 6.49
CA ARG A 130 -28.78 5.21 7.81
C ARG A 130 -27.83 4.46 8.74
N LYS A 131 -28.04 3.14 8.91
CA LYS A 131 -27.23 2.30 9.80
C LYS A 131 -25.74 2.36 9.45
N TYR A 132 -25.40 2.26 8.16
CA TYR A 132 -24.00 2.19 7.70
C TYR A 132 -23.42 3.54 7.27
N GLU A 133 -24.18 4.61 7.44
CA GLU A 133 -23.81 5.99 7.11
C GLU A 133 -23.38 6.12 5.64
N PHE A 134 -24.23 5.63 4.73
CA PHE A 134 -24.09 5.84 3.28
C PHE A 134 -24.82 7.14 2.87
N THR A 135 -24.30 8.28 3.31
CA THR A 135 -24.95 9.59 3.22
C THR A 135 -25.42 9.94 1.81
N GLU A 136 -24.57 9.74 0.79
CA GLU A 136 -24.92 10.02 -0.61
C GLU A 136 -26.14 9.22 -1.09
N LEU A 137 -26.20 7.92 -0.75
CA LEU A 137 -27.35 7.08 -1.08
C LEU A 137 -28.60 7.52 -0.30
N THR A 138 -28.46 7.90 0.97
CA THR A 138 -29.56 8.43 1.78
C THR A 138 -30.15 9.67 1.12
N VAL A 139 -29.32 10.60 0.62
CA VAL A 139 -29.77 11.80 -0.13
C VAL A 139 -30.61 11.40 -1.35
N ASP A 140 -30.12 10.52 -2.23
CA ASP A 140 -30.87 10.16 -3.45
C ASP A 140 -32.17 9.37 -3.14
N ILE A 141 -32.15 8.51 -2.11
CA ILE A 141 -33.33 7.77 -1.66
C ILE A 141 -34.38 8.73 -1.10
N CYS A 142 -34.01 9.62 -0.18
CA CYS A 142 -34.93 10.61 0.40
C CYS A 142 -35.48 11.55 -0.67
N HIS A 143 -34.66 11.98 -1.63
CA HIS A 143 -35.11 12.75 -2.79
C HIS A 143 -36.23 12.04 -3.56
N SER A 144 -36.05 10.76 -3.85
CA SER A 144 -37.02 9.97 -4.63
C SER A 144 -38.30 9.69 -3.84
N LEU A 145 -38.20 9.41 -2.53
CA LEU A 145 -39.35 9.21 -1.65
C LEU A 145 -40.15 10.51 -1.45
N ARG A 146 -39.46 11.64 -1.22
CA ARG A 146 -40.08 12.98 -1.15
C ARG A 146 -40.85 13.29 -2.44
N LEU A 147 -40.22 13.07 -3.60
CA LEU A 147 -40.86 13.34 -4.89
C LEU A 147 -42.13 12.51 -5.07
N TYR A 148 -42.07 11.21 -4.78
CA TYR A 148 -43.23 10.34 -4.86
C TYR A 148 -44.36 10.81 -3.93
N HIS A 149 -44.06 11.03 -2.65
CA HIS A 149 -45.10 11.41 -1.69
C HIS A 149 -45.68 12.80 -1.93
N GLY A 150 -44.88 13.73 -2.45
CA GLY A 150 -45.35 15.08 -2.77
C GLY A 150 -46.15 15.19 -4.07
N THR A 151 -45.93 14.30 -5.05
CA THR A 151 -46.50 14.47 -6.40
C THR A 151 -47.40 13.33 -6.89
N ILE A 152 -47.31 12.14 -6.28
CA ILE A 152 -48.04 10.96 -6.73
C ILE A 152 -49.16 10.56 -5.77
N ASP A 153 -48.84 10.32 -4.48
CA ASP A 153 -49.87 9.91 -3.50
C ASP A 153 -50.40 11.05 -2.62
N GLY A 154 -49.69 12.17 -2.55
CA GLY A 154 -50.11 13.36 -1.80
C GLY A 154 -50.02 13.23 -0.28
N ASP A 155 -49.26 12.25 0.25
CA ASP A 155 -49.05 12.08 1.69
C ASP A 155 -48.11 13.18 2.23
N TYR A 156 -48.70 14.30 2.64
CA TYR A 156 -47.96 15.47 3.14
C TYR A 156 -47.05 15.15 4.33
N SER A 157 -47.50 14.26 5.23
CA SER A 157 -46.71 13.88 6.41
C SER A 157 -45.43 13.15 6.01
N LYS A 158 -45.52 12.20 5.07
CA LYS A 158 -44.32 11.51 4.55
C LYS A 158 -43.46 12.41 3.67
N TYR A 159 -44.09 13.29 2.88
CA TYR A 159 -43.36 14.31 2.13
C TYR A 159 -42.48 15.14 3.07
N GLU A 160 -43.06 15.68 4.15
CA GLU A 160 -42.32 16.57 5.05
C GLU A 160 -41.23 15.81 5.81
N LEU A 161 -41.51 14.58 6.25
CA LEU A 161 -40.51 13.69 6.86
C LEU A 161 -39.28 13.52 5.97
N TYR A 162 -39.47 13.11 4.71
CA TYR A 162 -38.35 12.88 3.79
C TYR A 162 -37.72 14.18 3.29
N ASN A 163 -38.46 15.28 3.26
CA ASN A 163 -37.92 16.60 2.90
C ASN A 163 -36.99 17.14 3.98
N GLN A 164 -37.35 16.98 5.26
CA GLN A 164 -36.47 17.35 6.37
C GLN A 164 -35.21 16.50 6.37
N GLU A 165 -35.35 15.18 6.31
CA GLU A 165 -34.21 14.27 6.31
C GLU A 165 -33.28 14.49 5.12
N LEU A 166 -33.83 14.81 3.95
CA LEU A 166 -33.03 15.17 2.78
C LEU A 166 -32.17 16.41 3.05
N LYS A 167 -32.74 17.49 3.58
CA LYS A 167 -32.00 18.73 3.87
C LYS A 167 -30.88 18.51 4.90
N GLU A 168 -31.16 17.70 5.92
CA GLU A 168 -30.17 17.32 6.94
C GLU A 168 -29.01 16.55 6.31
N ASN A 169 -29.31 15.52 5.50
CA ASN A 169 -28.29 14.70 4.85
C ASN A 169 -27.55 15.42 3.71
N GLU A 170 -28.18 16.35 3.00
CA GLU A 170 -27.51 17.22 2.01
C GLU A 170 -26.44 18.07 2.68
N THR A 171 -26.76 18.64 3.85
CA THR A 171 -25.80 19.42 4.65
C THR A 171 -24.61 18.55 5.07
N ILE A 172 -24.88 17.36 5.62
CA ILE A 172 -23.84 16.41 6.01
C ILE A 172 -22.99 16.01 4.80
N TRP A 173 -23.61 15.65 3.68
CA TRP A 173 -22.92 15.21 2.47
C TRP A 173 -22.00 16.30 1.90
N ILE A 174 -22.41 17.56 1.92
CA ILE A 174 -21.56 18.69 1.52
C ILE A 174 -20.32 18.79 2.41
N LEU A 175 -20.47 18.63 3.74
CA LEU A 175 -19.35 18.66 4.69
C LEU A 175 -18.43 17.45 4.52
N GLU A 176 -18.99 16.26 4.29
CA GLU A 176 -18.23 15.04 4.02
C GLU A 176 -17.41 15.14 2.73
N ASN A 177 -18.00 15.65 1.66
CA ASN A 177 -17.29 15.91 0.39
C ASN A 177 -16.21 16.97 0.57
N ARG A 178 -16.45 18.01 1.36
CA ARG A 178 -15.45 19.04 1.63
C ARG A 178 -14.23 18.47 2.36
N ALA A 179 -14.46 17.60 3.34
CA ALA A 179 -13.38 16.93 4.05
C ALA A 179 -12.56 16.03 3.11
N GLU A 180 -13.22 15.28 2.23
CA GLU A 180 -12.56 14.48 1.20
C GLU A 180 -11.76 15.35 0.20
N GLU A 181 -12.34 16.44 -0.30
CA GLU A 181 -11.67 17.40 -1.20
C GLU A 181 -10.36 17.90 -0.58
N TYR A 182 -10.41 18.36 0.67
CA TYR A 182 -9.23 18.84 1.39
C TYR A 182 -8.17 17.76 1.57
N TYR A 183 -8.57 16.53 1.89
CA TYR A 183 -7.65 15.41 2.00
C TYR A 183 -7.00 15.06 0.64
N ILE A 184 -7.78 15.05 -0.45
CA ILE A 184 -7.29 14.77 -1.80
C ILE A 184 -6.26 15.81 -2.22
N ASP A 185 -6.55 17.10 -2.01
CA ASP A 185 -5.63 18.19 -2.35
C ASP A 185 -4.31 18.09 -1.57
N LEU A 186 -4.36 17.78 -0.27
CA LEU A 186 -3.14 17.48 0.51
C LEU A 186 -2.40 16.26 -0.04
N SER A 187 -3.12 15.19 -0.38
CA SER A 187 -2.52 13.94 -0.88
C SER A 187 -1.77 14.17 -2.20
N ILE A 188 -2.35 14.93 -3.15
CA ILE A 188 -1.70 15.31 -4.41
C ILE A 188 -0.38 16.05 -4.16
N GLY A 189 -0.38 16.98 -3.18
CA GLY A 189 0.82 17.74 -2.80
C GLY A 189 1.98 16.85 -2.33
N THR A 190 1.69 15.71 -1.70
CA THR A 190 2.71 14.74 -1.26
C THR A 190 3.30 13.91 -2.41
N ILE A 191 2.52 13.64 -3.46
CA ILE A 191 2.94 12.84 -4.62
C ILE A 191 3.78 13.68 -5.58
N HIS A 192 3.45 14.95 -5.78
CA HIS A 192 4.06 15.79 -6.82
C HIS A 192 5.14 16.77 -6.34
N SER A 193 5.51 16.75 -5.05
CA SER A 193 6.75 17.31 -4.46
C SER A 193 7.22 18.64 -5.08
N LYS A 194 6.39 19.68 -5.00
CA LYS A 194 6.78 21.06 -5.36
C LYS A 194 6.59 22.08 -4.22
N ALA A 195 5.78 21.78 -3.21
CA ALA A 195 5.52 22.69 -2.09
C ALA A 195 6.53 22.48 -0.95
N SER A 196 6.87 23.57 -0.24
CA SER A 196 7.69 23.46 0.97
C SER A 196 6.90 22.78 2.10
N LYS A 197 7.59 22.12 3.04
CA LYS A 197 6.93 21.46 4.19
C LYS A 197 6.13 22.44 5.06
N ALA A 198 6.57 23.70 5.16
CA ALA A 198 5.90 24.74 5.95
C ALA A 198 4.58 25.19 5.32
N ASP A 199 4.54 25.32 3.99
CA ASP A 199 3.32 25.66 3.26
C ASP A 199 2.30 24.52 3.39
N PHE A 200 2.78 23.27 3.33
CA PHE A 200 1.94 22.09 3.50
C PHE A 200 1.29 22.01 4.88
N GLN A 201 2.06 22.26 5.94
CA GLN A 201 1.52 22.28 7.30
C GLN A 201 0.47 23.36 7.50
N THR A 202 0.74 24.57 6.99
CA THR A 202 -0.17 25.71 7.09
C THR A 202 -1.49 25.41 6.39
N LYS A 203 -1.43 24.81 5.20
CA LYS A 203 -2.60 24.38 4.44
C LYS A 203 -3.43 23.34 5.19
N ALA A 204 -2.79 22.30 5.72
CA ALA A 204 -3.47 21.25 6.51
C ALA A 204 -4.16 21.81 7.77
N LYS A 205 -3.50 22.75 8.48
CA LYS A 205 -4.12 23.44 9.64
C LYS A 205 -5.35 24.24 9.23
N GLY A 206 -5.26 24.98 8.13
CA GLY A 206 -6.39 25.75 7.60
C GLY A 206 -7.58 24.87 7.24
N TYR A 207 -7.33 23.75 6.57
CA TYR A 207 -8.37 22.78 6.23
C TYR A 207 -8.99 22.10 7.46
N HIS A 208 -8.19 21.69 8.43
CA HIS A 208 -8.73 21.11 9.66
C HIS A 208 -9.58 22.11 10.45
N ALA A 209 -9.12 23.36 10.58
CA ALA A 209 -9.86 24.41 11.27
C ALA A 209 -11.21 24.68 10.60
N ALA A 210 -11.27 24.65 9.27
CA ALA A 210 -12.52 24.81 8.52
C ALA A 210 -13.53 23.66 8.73
N LEU A 211 -13.09 22.51 9.25
CA LEU A 211 -13.94 21.35 9.55
C LEU A 211 -14.26 21.20 11.04
N GLU A 212 -13.71 22.04 11.92
CA GLU A 212 -13.76 21.85 13.37
C GLU A 212 -15.20 21.86 13.91
N GLU A 213 -16.02 22.82 13.50
CA GLU A 213 -17.44 22.89 13.88
C GLU A 213 -18.22 21.66 13.41
N ALA A 214 -17.98 21.22 12.17
CA ALA A 214 -18.62 20.04 11.60
C ALA A 214 -18.23 18.76 12.37
N LEU A 215 -16.95 18.60 12.71
CA LEU A 215 -16.44 17.44 13.48
C LEU A 215 -16.98 17.39 14.92
N GLN A 216 -17.34 18.54 15.49
CA GLN A 216 -17.99 18.61 16.81
C GLN A 216 -19.48 18.32 16.74
N THR A 217 -20.14 18.69 15.63
CA THR A 217 -21.59 18.58 15.47
C THR A 217 -22.01 17.21 14.94
N TYR A 218 -21.25 16.65 14.00
CA TYR A 218 -21.61 15.42 13.30
C TYR A 218 -20.60 14.32 13.57
N ASN A 219 -21.11 13.12 13.86
CA ASN A 219 -20.32 11.92 14.13
C ASN A 219 -20.33 10.96 12.95
N THR A 220 -20.34 11.44 11.70
CA THR A 220 -20.44 10.53 10.54
C THR A 220 -19.09 9.92 10.16
N TYR A 221 -19.15 8.72 9.59
CA TYR A 221 -18.01 7.92 9.18
C TYR A 221 -17.05 8.66 8.25
N HIS A 222 -17.57 9.30 7.19
CA HIS A 222 -16.76 9.88 6.14
C HIS A 222 -16.07 11.17 6.63
N LEU A 223 -16.82 12.01 7.34
CA LEU A 223 -16.32 13.26 7.90
C LEU A 223 -15.16 13.00 8.87
N HIS A 224 -15.33 12.07 9.82
CA HIS A 224 -14.28 11.76 10.80
C HIS A 224 -13.11 11.01 10.17
N LEU A 225 -13.31 10.20 9.13
CA LEU A 225 -12.20 9.55 8.44
C LEU A 225 -11.27 10.62 7.84
N TYR A 226 -11.81 11.52 7.04
CA TYR A 226 -10.99 12.52 6.35
C TYR A 226 -10.52 13.65 7.28
N GLY A 227 -11.36 14.10 8.22
CA GLY A 227 -10.98 15.10 9.22
C GLY A 227 -9.77 14.66 10.04
N ARG A 228 -9.76 13.41 10.53
CA ARG A 228 -8.63 12.84 11.28
C ARG A 228 -7.39 12.59 10.41
N LEU A 229 -7.56 12.21 9.14
CA LEU A 229 -6.45 12.11 8.20
C LEU A 229 -5.78 13.46 7.93
N ILE A 230 -6.57 14.53 7.80
CA ILE A 230 -6.07 15.91 7.67
C ILE A 230 -5.35 16.32 8.97
N GLU A 231 -5.90 15.99 10.14
CA GLU A 231 -5.25 16.21 11.44
C GLU A 231 -3.86 15.54 11.50
N SER A 232 -3.77 14.27 11.07
CA SER A 232 -2.51 13.54 10.93
C SER A 232 -1.51 14.22 9.99
N TYR A 233 -1.97 14.88 8.93
CA TYR A 233 -1.09 15.64 8.02
C TYR A 233 -0.42 16.84 8.69
N ILE A 234 -1.10 17.50 9.63
CA ILE A 234 -0.54 18.64 10.38
C ILE A 234 0.73 18.21 11.11
N HIS A 235 0.73 17.02 11.71
CA HIS A 235 1.81 16.52 12.54
C HIS A 235 2.89 15.76 11.75
N SER A 236 2.52 15.03 10.70
CA SER A 236 3.49 14.34 9.83
C SER A 236 4.41 15.30 9.09
N SER A 237 3.93 16.49 8.71
CA SER A 237 4.74 17.53 8.05
C SER A 237 5.97 17.97 8.87
N VAL A 238 5.86 17.90 10.20
CA VAL A 238 6.93 18.25 11.16
C VAL A 238 7.55 17.03 11.85
N ASN A 239 7.13 15.81 11.47
CA ASN A 239 7.57 14.54 12.05
C ASN A 239 7.28 14.42 13.56
N ASP A 240 6.16 14.95 14.02
CA ASP A 240 5.72 14.87 15.42
C ASP A 240 4.98 13.54 15.67
N GLN A 241 5.77 12.47 15.86
CA GLN A 241 5.25 11.11 16.05
C GLN A 241 4.29 10.96 17.24
N PRO A 242 4.55 11.56 18.43
CA PRO A 242 3.63 11.49 19.56
C PRO A 242 2.24 12.07 19.27
N ARG A 243 2.16 13.21 18.55
CA ARG A 243 0.85 13.78 18.20
C ARG A 243 0.12 12.97 17.14
N ILE A 244 0.82 12.40 16.16
CA ILE A 244 0.20 11.49 15.18
C ILE A 244 -0.37 10.26 15.92
N LEU A 245 0.36 9.73 16.89
CA LEU A 245 -0.08 8.61 17.70
C LEU A 245 -1.36 8.94 18.48
N ASP A 246 -1.46 10.14 19.06
CA ASP A 246 -2.67 10.63 19.72
C ASP A 246 -3.87 10.70 18.76
N VAL A 247 -3.69 11.29 17.57
CA VAL A 247 -4.74 11.34 16.53
C VAL A 247 -5.22 9.94 16.17
N CYS A 248 -4.28 9.00 15.95
CA CYS A 248 -4.61 7.62 15.61
C CYS A 248 -5.40 6.94 16.74
N ASN A 249 -5.02 7.13 18.00
CA ASN A 249 -5.72 6.54 19.13
C ASN A 249 -7.16 7.08 19.25
N ARG A 250 -7.35 8.40 19.10
CA ARG A 250 -8.69 9.02 19.10
C ARG A 250 -9.54 8.54 17.94
N ALA A 251 -8.97 8.42 16.74
CA ALA A 251 -9.67 7.91 15.57
C ALA A 251 -10.08 6.44 15.75
N ILE A 252 -9.17 5.58 16.22
CA ILE A 252 -9.46 4.17 16.50
C ILE A 252 -10.58 4.04 17.54
N ALA A 253 -10.54 4.82 18.62
CA ALA A 253 -11.59 4.82 19.63
C ALA A 253 -12.95 5.19 19.03
N PHE A 254 -13.02 6.30 18.30
CA PHE A 254 -14.23 6.75 17.61
C PHE A 254 -14.81 5.68 16.67
N PHE A 255 -13.98 5.03 15.87
CA PHE A 255 -14.44 4.02 14.90
C PHE A 255 -14.81 2.67 15.54
N ASN A 256 -14.28 2.36 16.73
CA ASN A 256 -14.69 1.20 17.51
C ASN A 256 -16.03 1.38 18.22
N GLU A 257 -16.47 2.63 18.46
CA GLU A 257 -17.79 2.94 19.04
C GLU A 257 -18.95 2.77 18.04
N LYS A 258 -18.66 2.61 16.75
CA LYS A 258 -19.68 2.37 15.73
C LYS A 258 -20.35 1.01 15.93
N GLU A 259 -21.66 0.94 15.65
CA GLU A 259 -22.44 -0.30 15.70
C GLU A 259 -22.03 -1.37 14.66
N TYR A 260 -21.06 -1.04 13.80
CA TYR A 260 -20.55 -1.88 12.73
C TYR A 260 -19.04 -1.75 12.64
N VAL A 261 -18.38 -2.78 12.09
CA VAL A 261 -16.92 -2.77 11.91
C VAL A 261 -16.52 -1.78 10.81
N ALA A 262 -15.93 -0.65 11.21
CA ALA A 262 -15.36 0.37 10.34
C ALA A 262 -13.96 -0.03 9.82
N ALA A 263 -13.87 -1.17 9.12
CA ALA A 263 -12.60 -1.82 8.78
C ALA A 263 -11.58 -0.92 8.05
N VAL A 264 -12.02 -0.06 7.12
CA VAL A 264 -11.10 0.83 6.38
C VAL A 264 -10.43 1.86 7.31
N PRO A 265 -11.16 2.71 8.05
CA PRO A 265 -10.56 3.60 9.04
C PRO A 265 -9.69 2.86 10.06
N LEU A 266 -10.19 1.75 10.62
CA LEU A 266 -9.44 0.98 11.61
C LEU A 266 -8.11 0.48 11.03
N GLN A 267 -8.12 -0.02 9.80
CA GLN A 267 -6.91 -0.43 9.08
C GLN A 267 -5.93 0.73 8.86
N VAL A 268 -6.44 1.87 8.39
CA VAL A 268 -5.63 3.07 8.10
C VAL A 268 -4.96 3.60 9.36
N PHE A 269 -5.74 3.82 10.44
CA PHE A 269 -5.21 4.40 11.68
C PHE A 269 -4.37 3.41 12.50
N ASN A 270 -4.68 2.10 12.49
CA ASN A 270 -3.79 1.11 13.12
C ASN A 270 -2.45 1.00 12.36
N TYR A 271 -2.45 1.04 11.02
CA TYR A 271 -1.20 1.04 10.28
C TYR A 271 -0.36 2.29 10.60
N GLN A 272 -0.97 3.49 10.59
CA GLN A 272 -0.27 4.72 10.93
C GLN A 272 0.25 4.71 12.37
N LYS A 273 -0.55 4.22 13.33
CA LYS A 273 -0.14 4.01 14.72
C LYS A 273 1.09 3.11 14.82
N ALA A 274 1.10 1.97 14.12
CA ALA A 274 2.22 1.06 14.11
C ALA A 274 3.49 1.68 13.51
N VAL A 275 3.36 2.49 12.46
CA VAL A 275 4.50 3.25 11.90
C VAL A 275 5.07 4.20 12.96
N CYS A 276 4.22 4.95 13.67
CA CYS A 276 4.67 5.86 14.74
C CYS A 276 5.36 5.10 15.87
N GLN A 277 4.78 3.99 16.33
CA GLN A 277 5.36 3.14 17.38
C GLN A 277 6.72 2.58 16.95
N ALA A 278 6.83 2.04 15.74
CA ALA A 278 8.09 1.54 15.20
C ALA A 278 9.14 2.67 15.11
N GLN A 279 8.77 3.85 14.61
CA GLN A 279 9.67 5.00 14.54
C GLN A 279 10.14 5.43 15.95
N LEU A 280 9.29 5.33 16.96
CA LEU A 280 9.61 5.59 18.37
C LEU A 280 10.32 4.41 19.07
N HIS A 281 10.70 3.37 18.35
CA HIS A 281 11.31 2.12 18.86
C HIS A 281 10.43 1.34 19.85
N GLN A 282 9.12 1.57 19.82
CA GLN A 282 8.10 0.78 20.54
C GLN A 282 7.76 -0.46 19.70
N PHE A 283 8.76 -1.30 19.45
CA PHE A 283 8.64 -2.42 18.50
C PHE A 283 7.62 -3.47 18.91
N PRO A 284 7.55 -3.94 20.17
CA PRO A 284 6.51 -4.89 20.59
C PRO A 284 5.09 -4.35 20.38
N GLU A 285 4.87 -3.08 20.72
CA GLU A 285 3.58 -2.41 20.55
C GLU A 285 3.23 -2.21 19.07
N ALA A 286 4.23 -1.93 18.23
CA ALA A 286 4.06 -1.83 16.78
C ALA A 286 3.60 -3.16 16.17
N ILE A 287 4.24 -4.28 16.55
CA ILE A 287 3.83 -5.62 16.11
C ILE A 287 2.41 -5.95 16.56
N GLN A 288 2.08 -5.71 17.84
CA GLN A 288 0.73 -5.93 18.36
C GLN A 288 -0.33 -5.13 17.58
N THR A 289 -0.02 -3.88 17.26
CA THR A 289 -0.93 -3.01 16.47
C THR A 289 -1.03 -3.49 15.02
N LEU A 290 0.05 -4.02 14.43
CA LEU A 290 0.02 -4.61 13.09
C LEU A 290 -0.81 -5.88 13.03
N ASP A 291 -0.77 -6.71 14.07
CA ASP A 291 -1.63 -7.90 14.16
C ASP A 291 -3.11 -7.50 14.17
N GLN A 292 -3.48 -6.44 14.88
CA GLN A 292 -4.83 -5.86 14.83
C GLN A 292 -5.16 -5.31 13.45
N CYS A 293 -4.24 -4.56 12.83
CA CYS A 293 -4.40 -4.02 11.48
C CYS A 293 -4.67 -5.12 10.44
N ILE A 294 -3.96 -6.25 10.54
CA ILE A 294 -4.06 -7.38 9.61
C ILE A 294 -5.44 -8.07 9.69
N GLN A 295 -6.15 -7.98 10.81
CA GLN A 295 -7.52 -8.51 10.91
C GLN A 295 -8.51 -7.78 10.01
N HIS A 296 -8.21 -6.56 9.60
CA HIS A 296 -9.06 -5.74 8.74
C HIS A 296 -8.67 -5.76 7.25
N VAL A 297 -7.63 -6.51 6.86
CA VAL A 297 -7.17 -6.61 5.47
C VAL A 297 -7.32 -8.02 4.93
N SER A 298 -7.66 -8.12 3.66
CA SER A 298 -7.65 -9.42 2.97
C SER A 298 -6.22 -9.86 2.72
N LYS A 299 -5.87 -11.07 3.19
CA LYS A 299 -4.55 -11.68 2.94
C LYS A 299 -4.23 -11.68 1.43
N GLY A 300 -2.97 -11.40 1.10
CA GLY A 300 -2.51 -11.36 -0.30
C GLY A 300 -3.03 -10.15 -1.11
N HIS A 301 -3.60 -9.13 -0.48
CA HIS A 301 -3.89 -7.84 -1.10
C HIS A 301 -2.85 -6.78 -0.70
N PHE A 302 -2.82 -5.65 -1.40
CA PHE A 302 -1.82 -4.58 -1.23
C PHE A 302 -1.57 -4.19 0.25
N ASN A 303 -2.62 -3.85 1.01
CA ASN A 303 -2.47 -3.42 2.41
C ASN A 303 -1.92 -4.52 3.32
N TRP A 304 -2.18 -5.80 3.00
CA TRP A 304 -1.57 -6.92 3.74
C TRP A 304 -0.05 -6.92 3.54
N TYR A 305 0.43 -6.78 2.31
CA TYR A 305 1.87 -6.71 2.04
C TYR A 305 2.53 -5.48 2.68
N LYS A 306 1.88 -4.31 2.71
CA LYS A 306 2.41 -3.14 3.42
C LYS A 306 2.54 -3.35 4.93
N ALA A 307 1.60 -4.07 5.55
CA ALA A 307 1.72 -4.46 6.95
C ALA A 307 2.89 -5.44 7.16
N GLN A 308 3.01 -6.47 6.31
CA GLN A 308 4.13 -7.43 6.36
C GLN A 308 5.50 -6.75 6.16
N GLU A 309 5.58 -5.75 5.27
CA GLU A 309 6.81 -4.97 5.05
C GLU A 309 7.25 -4.23 6.32
N LEU A 310 6.31 -3.62 7.06
CA LEU A 310 6.64 -2.97 8.32
C LEU A 310 7.05 -3.98 9.40
N ILE A 311 6.38 -5.13 9.50
CA ILE A 311 6.78 -6.23 10.41
C ILE A 311 8.21 -6.67 10.10
N LEU A 312 8.54 -6.85 8.81
CA LEU A 312 9.89 -7.21 8.38
C LEU A 312 10.92 -6.19 8.84
N ILE A 313 10.67 -4.91 8.61
CA ILE A 313 11.58 -3.82 9.02
C ILE A 313 11.75 -3.86 10.55
N VAL A 314 10.68 -4.04 11.32
CA VAL A 314 10.74 -4.14 12.79
C VAL A 314 11.63 -5.32 13.23
N HIS A 315 11.46 -6.51 12.66
CA HIS A 315 12.35 -7.65 12.97
C HIS A 315 13.81 -7.35 12.66
N LEU A 316 14.11 -6.71 11.53
CA LEU A 316 15.48 -6.34 11.16
C LEU A 316 16.07 -5.30 12.12
N HIS A 317 15.28 -4.34 12.59
CA HIS A 317 15.69 -3.37 13.60
C HIS A 317 15.98 -4.00 14.97
N GLN A 318 15.23 -5.03 15.35
CA GLN A 318 15.43 -5.78 16.59
C GLN A 318 16.57 -6.81 16.51
N GLY A 319 17.19 -6.99 15.33
CA GLY A 319 18.20 -8.02 15.11
C GLY A 319 17.64 -9.44 14.96
N GLU A 320 16.32 -9.57 14.80
CA GLU A 320 15.60 -10.83 14.64
C GLU A 320 15.63 -11.31 13.18
N TYR A 321 16.83 -11.39 12.60
CA TYR A 321 17.01 -11.66 11.17
C TYR A 321 16.39 -12.99 10.72
N ASP A 322 16.43 -14.01 11.57
CA ASP A 322 15.83 -15.32 11.27
C ASP A 322 14.31 -15.20 11.07
N GLN A 323 13.62 -14.42 11.91
CA GLN A 323 12.19 -14.15 11.77
C GLN A 323 11.90 -13.36 10.50
N GLY A 324 12.72 -12.34 10.21
CA GLY A 324 12.63 -11.60 8.96
C GLY A 324 12.79 -12.50 7.72
N SER A 325 13.72 -13.46 7.76
CA SER A 325 13.91 -14.43 6.68
C SER A 325 12.71 -15.37 6.50
N ILE A 326 12.10 -15.83 7.60
CA ILE A 326 10.90 -16.68 7.55
C ILE A 326 9.74 -15.89 6.94
N LEU A 327 9.54 -14.65 7.39
CA LEU A 327 8.50 -13.76 6.90
C LEU A 327 8.65 -13.50 5.40
N LEU A 328 9.84 -13.14 4.95
CA LEU A 328 10.14 -12.91 3.54
C LEU A 328 9.79 -14.14 2.69
N GLN A 329 10.20 -15.34 3.11
CA GLN A 329 9.88 -16.58 2.38
C GLN A 329 8.37 -16.82 2.29
N SER A 330 7.62 -16.55 3.37
CA SER A 330 6.15 -16.67 3.37
C SER A 330 5.49 -15.71 2.39
N VAL A 331 6.03 -14.49 2.27
CA VAL A 331 5.54 -13.45 1.35
C VAL A 331 5.86 -13.81 -0.09
N LEU A 332 7.11 -14.18 -0.40
CA LEU A 332 7.53 -14.55 -1.76
C LEU A 332 6.82 -15.81 -2.29
N SER A 333 6.38 -16.69 -1.38
CA SER A 333 5.65 -17.93 -1.71
C SER A 333 4.14 -17.73 -1.84
N SER A 334 3.62 -16.54 -1.56
CA SER A 334 2.18 -16.27 -1.62
C SER A 334 1.65 -16.21 -3.06
N GLU A 335 0.45 -16.74 -3.29
CA GLU A 335 -0.15 -16.86 -4.63
C GLU A 335 -0.26 -15.52 -5.38
N ASN A 336 -0.62 -14.46 -4.65
CA ASN A 336 -0.86 -13.14 -5.22
C ASN A 336 0.41 -12.29 -5.40
N TYR A 337 1.58 -12.74 -4.94
CA TYR A 337 2.82 -11.96 -5.05
C TYR A 337 3.14 -11.60 -6.52
N LYS A 338 2.87 -12.53 -7.44
CA LYS A 338 3.09 -12.35 -8.89
C LYS A 338 2.25 -11.22 -9.47
N ASN A 339 1.08 -10.94 -8.88
CA ASN A 339 0.13 -9.93 -9.35
C ASN A 339 0.38 -8.56 -8.73
N LEU A 340 1.36 -8.43 -7.83
CA LEU A 340 1.69 -7.14 -7.22
C LEU A 340 2.25 -6.14 -8.23
N PRO A 341 2.01 -4.83 -8.01
CA PRO A 341 2.69 -3.78 -8.75
C PRO A 341 4.21 -3.90 -8.66
N ASP A 342 4.92 -3.54 -9.74
CA ASP A 342 6.37 -3.72 -9.82
C ASP A 342 7.14 -2.93 -8.76
N HIS A 343 6.68 -1.73 -8.39
CA HIS A 343 7.31 -0.95 -7.31
C HIS A 343 7.27 -1.69 -5.96
N ILE A 344 6.18 -2.39 -5.64
CA ILE A 344 6.09 -3.20 -4.40
C ILE A 344 7.02 -4.41 -4.49
N LYS A 345 7.10 -5.07 -5.66
CA LYS A 345 8.03 -6.18 -5.86
C LYS A 345 9.49 -5.73 -5.68
N GLU A 346 9.85 -4.54 -6.14
CA GLU A 346 11.19 -3.99 -5.93
C GLU A 346 11.51 -3.81 -4.43
N SER A 347 10.56 -3.37 -3.60
CA SER A 347 10.77 -3.27 -2.15
C SER A 347 11.08 -4.63 -1.50
N TRP A 348 10.35 -5.68 -1.90
CA TRP A 348 10.61 -7.05 -1.41
C TRP A 348 11.94 -7.62 -1.91
N ARG A 349 12.37 -7.26 -3.14
CA ARG A 349 13.71 -7.63 -3.64
C ARG A 349 14.82 -6.92 -2.88
N ILE A 350 14.61 -5.67 -2.46
CA ILE A 350 15.54 -4.96 -1.57
C ILE A 350 15.68 -5.73 -0.25
N ALA A 351 14.56 -6.11 0.37
CA ALA A 351 14.59 -6.89 1.60
C ALA A 351 15.30 -8.25 1.44
N ASP A 352 15.05 -8.96 0.35
CA ASP A 352 15.74 -10.21 -0.01
C ASP A 352 17.25 -10.02 -0.15
N ALA A 353 17.68 -8.91 -0.77
CA ALA A 353 19.09 -8.57 -0.90
C ALA A 353 19.76 -8.28 0.46
N TYR A 354 19.08 -7.58 1.38
CA TYR A 354 19.60 -7.36 2.74
C TYR A 354 19.73 -8.67 3.52
N LEU A 355 18.71 -9.53 3.50
CA LEU A 355 18.76 -10.82 4.16
C LEU A 355 19.83 -11.74 3.54
N SER A 356 20.02 -11.69 2.22
CA SER A 356 21.11 -12.40 1.54
C SER A 356 22.50 -11.88 1.98
N ALA A 357 22.67 -10.56 2.10
CA ALA A 357 23.90 -9.97 2.62
C ALA A 357 24.16 -10.41 4.07
N LEU A 358 23.14 -10.37 4.94
CA LEU A 358 23.22 -10.86 6.32
C LEU A 358 23.60 -12.35 6.38
N LYS A 359 23.07 -13.18 5.46
CA LYS A 359 23.42 -14.59 5.35
C LYS A 359 24.90 -14.78 5.02
N LYS A 360 25.42 -14.04 4.04
CA LYS A 360 26.85 -14.09 3.65
C LYS A 360 27.78 -13.56 4.73
N MET A 361 27.29 -12.65 5.58
CA MET A 361 27.99 -12.15 6.77
C MET A 361 27.85 -13.08 8.00
N ASN A 362 27.25 -14.26 7.86
CA ASN A 362 26.97 -15.22 8.94
C ASN A 362 26.14 -14.64 10.09
N LYS A 363 25.22 -13.71 9.80
CA LYS A 363 24.29 -13.12 10.77
C LYS A 363 22.95 -13.85 10.88
N LEU A 364 22.68 -14.77 9.96
CA LEU A 364 21.52 -15.66 9.97
C LEU A 364 21.94 -17.05 10.42
N ARG A 365 21.06 -17.73 11.18
CA ARG A 365 21.28 -19.13 11.54
C ARG A 365 21.02 -20.03 10.32
N PRO A 366 21.79 -21.11 10.12
CA PRO A 366 21.49 -22.08 9.07
C PRO A 366 20.17 -22.79 9.37
N THR A 367 19.18 -22.63 8.50
CA THR A 367 17.80 -23.10 8.70
C THR A 367 17.57 -24.59 8.42
N THR A 368 18.61 -25.38 8.15
CA THR A 368 18.49 -26.84 7.93
C THR A 368 19.75 -27.58 8.39
N ASN A 369 19.61 -28.52 9.34
CA ASN A 369 20.55 -29.61 9.70
C ASN A 369 22.03 -29.37 9.36
N GLY A 370 22.63 -28.31 9.89
CA GLY A 370 24.08 -28.05 9.81
C GLY A 370 24.67 -27.88 8.40
N THR A 371 23.86 -27.88 7.34
CA THR A 371 24.32 -27.72 5.96
C THR A 371 23.93 -26.33 5.46
N PRO A 372 24.90 -25.42 5.25
CA PRO A 372 24.61 -24.11 4.68
C PRO A 372 23.99 -24.28 3.30
N THR A 373 22.72 -23.92 3.13
CA THR A 373 22.15 -23.81 1.78
C THR A 373 22.91 -22.71 1.03
N PRO A 374 23.53 -22.99 -0.12
CA PRO A 374 24.27 -21.98 -0.86
C PRO A 374 23.33 -20.86 -1.25
N ASP A 375 23.71 -19.63 -0.88
CA ASP A 375 22.98 -18.44 -1.27
C ASP A 375 23.08 -18.26 -2.80
N LYS A 376 21.93 -18.24 -3.46
CA LYS A 376 21.82 -18.09 -4.92
C LYS A 376 21.77 -16.62 -5.35
N PHE A 377 21.80 -15.67 -4.41
CA PHE A 377 21.75 -14.26 -4.71
C PHE A 377 22.91 -13.80 -5.60
N LYS A 378 22.59 -12.98 -6.61
CA LYS A 378 23.56 -12.38 -7.53
C LYS A 378 23.30 -10.88 -7.63
N LEU A 379 24.28 -10.05 -7.23
CA LEU A 379 24.16 -8.59 -7.25
C LEU A 379 23.83 -8.06 -8.64
N SER A 380 24.47 -8.56 -9.71
CA SER A 380 24.21 -8.11 -11.08
C SER A 380 22.77 -8.34 -11.53
N LYS A 381 22.17 -9.48 -11.12
CA LYS A 381 20.76 -9.78 -11.39
C LYS A 381 19.85 -8.81 -10.63
N PHE A 382 20.13 -8.58 -9.34
CA PHE A 382 19.38 -7.63 -8.52
C PHE A 382 19.37 -6.23 -9.13
N LEU A 383 20.53 -5.69 -9.52
CA LEU A 383 20.62 -4.36 -10.12
C LEU A 383 19.79 -4.23 -11.40
N ASN A 384 19.76 -5.27 -12.23
CA ASN A 384 18.95 -5.30 -13.45
C ASN A 384 17.44 -5.38 -13.17
N GLU A 385 17.04 -5.88 -12.01
CA GLU A 385 15.63 -6.02 -11.59
C GLU A 385 15.10 -4.80 -10.83
N MET A 386 15.89 -3.70 -10.73
CA MET A 386 15.54 -2.43 -10.05
C MET A 386 15.30 -1.23 -11.01
N PRO A 387 14.51 -1.34 -12.11
CA PRO A 387 14.34 -0.25 -13.07
C PRO A 387 13.56 0.97 -12.54
N LEU A 388 12.76 0.83 -11.47
CA LEU A 388 11.94 1.93 -10.93
C LEU A 388 12.70 2.70 -9.85
N TYR A 389 13.10 2.04 -8.77
CA TYR A 389 13.75 2.71 -7.65
C TYR A 389 15.16 3.20 -7.95
N SER A 390 15.85 2.66 -8.96
CA SER A 390 17.11 3.26 -9.43
C SER A 390 16.98 4.70 -9.95
N LYS A 391 15.76 5.14 -10.29
CA LYS A 391 15.47 6.51 -10.72
C LYS A 391 15.07 7.43 -9.57
N ASP A 392 14.71 6.87 -8.42
CA ASP A 392 14.46 7.63 -7.20
C ASP A 392 15.78 8.19 -6.67
N LYS A 393 15.86 9.50 -6.44
CA LYS A 393 17.12 10.15 -6.04
C LYS A 393 17.26 10.34 -4.54
N GLN A 394 16.19 10.14 -3.78
CA GLN A 394 16.13 10.51 -2.35
C GLN A 394 15.34 9.53 -1.47
N GLY A 395 14.77 8.45 -2.03
CA GLY A 395 14.16 7.36 -1.26
C GLY A 395 14.90 6.04 -1.47
N LEU A 396 14.26 5.08 -2.12
CA LEU A 396 14.64 3.66 -2.05
C LEU A 396 15.89 3.28 -2.85
N ASN A 397 16.38 4.16 -3.73
CA ASN A 397 17.70 3.99 -4.37
C ASN A 397 18.85 3.94 -3.35
N LEU A 398 18.67 4.52 -2.15
CA LEU A 398 19.67 4.46 -1.09
C LEU A 398 20.00 3.01 -0.73
N HIS A 399 19.00 2.13 -0.71
CA HIS A 399 19.23 0.70 -0.49
C HIS A 399 20.08 0.07 -1.57
N ILE A 400 19.82 0.42 -2.84
CA ILE A 400 20.58 -0.12 -3.97
C ILE A 400 22.06 0.23 -3.79
N LEU A 401 22.36 1.50 -3.48
CA LEU A 401 23.73 1.96 -3.25
C LEU A 401 24.38 1.30 -2.04
N ILE A 402 23.65 1.16 -0.93
CA ILE A 402 24.15 0.49 0.29
C ILE A 402 24.45 -0.98 -0.01
N LEU A 403 23.51 -1.71 -0.63
CA LEU A 403 23.67 -3.12 -0.97
C LEU A 403 24.83 -3.34 -1.93
N GLU A 404 25.01 -2.49 -2.93
CA GLU A 404 26.15 -2.56 -3.84
C GLU A 404 27.48 -2.49 -3.08
N MET A 405 27.62 -1.53 -2.16
CA MET A 405 28.81 -1.41 -1.30
C MET A 405 28.99 -2.63 -0.40
N LEU A 406 27.92 -3.13 0.22
CA LEU A 406 27.96 -4.30 1.09
C LEU A 406 28.41 -5.55 0.34
N PHE A 407 27.87 -5.82 -0.85
CA PHE A 407 28.25 -6.99 -1.62
C PHE A 407 29.68 -6.88 -2.16
N TYR A 408 30.14 -5.70 -2.59
CA TYR A 408 31.55 -5.54 -2.96
C TYR A 408 32.50 -5.70 -1.77
N LEU A 409 32.08 -5.29 -0.56
CA LEU A 409 32.80 -5.63 0.66
C LEU A 409 32.80 -7.15 0.85
N ILE A 410 31.64 -7.79 0.97
CA ILE A 410 31.54 -9.25 1.18
C ILE A 410 32.41 -10.05 0.18
N ASP A 411 32.42 -9.67 -1.09
CA ASP A 411 33.17 -10.32 -2.16
C ASP A 411 34.66 -9.90 -2.24
N LYS A 412 35.12 -8.97 -1.38
CA LYS A 412 36.49 -8.42 -1.33
C LYS A 412 36.94 -7.74 -2.62
N ASP A 413 36.00 -7.17 -3.38
CA ASP A 413 36.27 -6.52 -4.67
C ASP A 413 36.73 -5.06 -4.47
N HIS A 414 38.00 -4.89 -4.10
CA HIS A 414 38.61 -3.58 -3.86
C HIS A 414 38.50 -2.63 -5.07
N GLY A 415 38.61 -3.17 -6.29
CA GLY A 415 38.55 -2.38 -7.52
C GLY A 415 37.18 -1.75 -7.73
N LYS A 416 36.11 -2.54 -7.57
CA LYS A 416 34.74 -2.02 -7.66
C LYS A 416 34.40 -1.07 -6.50
N LEU A 417 34.89 -1.33 -5.28
CA LEU A 417 34.72 -0.41 -4.16
C LEU A 417 35.33 0.97 -4.43
N GLN A 418 36.56 1.00 -4.96
CA GLN A 418 37.24 2.26 -5.31
C GLN A 418 36.47 3.02 -6.39
N ALA A 419 36.09 2.33 -7.48
CA ALA A 419 35.34 2.95 -8.58
C ALA A 419 33.96 3.47 -8.11
N ARG A 420 33.29 2.74 -7.22
CA ARG A 420 31.96 3.11 -6.74
C ARG A 420 31.99 4.27 -5.75
N ALA A 421 33.06 4.40 -4.96
CA ALA A 421 33.20 5.48 -3.97
C ALA A 421 33.06 6.88 -4.60
N GLU A 422 33.67 7.13 -5.75
CA GLU A 422 33.57 8.45 -6.41
C GLU A 422 32.13 8.78 -6.84
N ALA A 423 31.41 7.79 -7.38
CA ALA A 423 30.02 7.96 -7.79
C ALA A 423 29.10 8.22 -6.59
N ILE A 424 29.33 7.51 -5.48
CA ILE A 424 28.60 7.69 -4.22
C ILE A 424 28.85 9.06 -3.61
N ASP A 425 30.10 9.56 -3.60
CA ASP A 425 30.38 10.87 -3.01
C ASP A 425 29.68 11.99 -3.81
N LYS A 426 29.69 11.89 -5.16
CA LYS A 426 28.91 12.79 -6.02
C LYS A 426 27.41 12.73 -5.72
N TYR A 427 26.85 11.53 -5.56
CA TYR A 427 25.44 11.33 -5.22
C TYR A 427 25.10 11.95 -3.86
N ARG A 428 25.91 11.67 -2.83
CA ARG A 428 25.77 12.20 -1.46
C ARG A 428 25.75 13.72 -1.45
N ILE A 429 26.73 14.33 -2.09
CA ILE A 429 26.87 15.79 -2.20
C ILE A 429 25.64 16.40 -2.90
N ARG A 430 25.07 15.71 -3.90
CA ARG A 430 23.95 16.24 -4.68
C ARG A 430 22.59 16.06 -4.00
N TYR A 431 22.36 14.94 -3.31
CA TYR A 431 21.02 14.53 -2.91
C TYR A 431 20.82 14.35 -1.40
N LEU A 432 21.87 14.16 -0.60
CA LEU A 432 21.76 13.80 0.83
C LEU A 432 22.05 14.96 1.80
N ARG A 433 21.84 16.20 1.35
CA ARG A 433 22.05 17.40 2.18
C ARG A 433 20.85 17.78 3.05
N ASN A 434 19.67 17.22 2.76
CA ASN A 434 18.46 17.58 3.48
C ASN A 434 18.44 16.96 4.90
N GLU A 435 17.68 17.59 5.81
CA GLU A 435 17.53 17.11 7.20
C GLU A 435 16.97 15.68 7.30
N GLY A 436 16.16 15.25 6.34
CA GLY A 436 15.51 13.93 6.33
C GLY A 436 16.44 12.77 5.98
N LEU A 437 17.63 13.04 5.43
CA LEU A 437 18.59 12.04 4.97
C LEU A 437 19.96 12.20 5.60
N LYS A 438 20.05 12.93 6.72
CA LYS A 438 21.31 13.16 7.44
C LYS A 438 21.96 11.85 7.90
N ARG A 439 21.17 10.90 8.41
CA ARG A 439 21.67 9.58 8.82
C ARG A 439 22.26 8.82 7.64
N SER A 440 21.56 8.79 6.49
CA SER A 440 22.12 8.21 5.26
C SER A 440 23.41 8.91 4.84
N ASN A 441 23.48 10.24 4.90
CA ASN A 441 24.71 10.98 4.60
C ASN A 441 25.88 10.52 5.48
N TYR A 442 25.68 10.40 6.80
CA TYR A 442 26.70 9.90 7.71
C TYR A 442 27.13 8.48 7.33
N LEU A 443 26.20 7.54 7.14
CA LEU A 443 26.54 6.17 6.73
C LEU A 443 27.38 6.14 5.44
N PHE A 444 27.01 6.93 4.42
CA PHE A 444 27.78 7.00 3.19
C PHE A 444 29.18 7.58 3.41
N LYS A 445 29.37 8.55 4.32
CA LYS A 445 30.73 9.00 4.68
C LYS A 445 31.55 7.87 5.30
N LEU A 446 30.95 7.03 6.14
CA LEU A 446 31.61 5.86 6.71
C LEU A 446 32.08 4.90 5.61
N PHE A 447 31.20 4.55 4.66
CA PHE A 447 31.56 3.71 3.52
C PHE A 447 32.67 4.33 2.65
N LEU A 448 32.64 5.64 2.41
CA LEU A 448 33.65 6.34 1.61
C LEU A 448 35.03 6.38 2.28
N ALA A 449 35.09 6.25 3.61
CA ALA A 449 36.35 6.21 4.34
C ALA A 449 37.12 4.89 4.09
N ILE A 450 36.42 3.79 3.82
CA ILE A 450 37.03 2.46 3.59
C ILE A 450 38.10 2.49 2.47
N PRO A 451 37.77 2.88 1.23
CA PRO A 451 38.77 2.98 0.17
C PRO A 451 39.81 4.09 0.41
N LYS A 452 39.40 5.21 1.03
CA LYS A 452 40.32 6.33 1.34
C LYS A 452 41.41 5.95 2.34
N ALA A 453 41.08 5.07 3.28
CA ALA A 453 41.99 4.47 4.24
C ALA A 453 42.73 3.24 3.70
N GLN A 454 42.63 2.96 2.39
CA GLN A 454 43.24 1.80 1.74
C GLN A 454 42.90 0.47 2.43
N PHE A 455 41.66 0.36 2.94
CA PHE A 455 41.14 -0.82 3.63
C PHE A 455 41.89 -1.16 4.94
N ASP A 456 42.59 -0.20 5.56
CA ASP A 456 43.17 -0.37 6.88
C ASP A 456 42.16 -0.03 7.99
N LYS A 457 41.80 -1.01 8.84
CA LYS A 457 40.80 -0.85 9.89
C LYS A 457 41.13 0.26 10.88
N THR A 458 42.39 0.41 11.26
CA THR A 458 42.81 1.42 12.25
C THR A 458 42.60 2.82 11.70
N GLU A 459 43.05 3.05 10.46
CA GLU A 459 42.86 4.30 9.75
C GLU A 459 41.37 4.57 9.45
N ILE A 460 40.59 3.54 9.10
CA ILE A 460 39.13 3.65 8.93
C ILE A 460 38.49 4.16 10.23
N LEU A 461 38.78 3.52 11.37
CA LEU A 461 38.20 3.90 12.65
C LEU A 461 38.56 5.34 13.01
N GLN A 462 39.82 5.74 12.82
CA GLN A 462 40.27 7.10 13.09
C GLN A 462 39.54 8.13 12.21
N ARG A 463 39.41 7.86 10.91
CA ARG A 463 38.71 8.77 9.96
C ARG A 463 37.21 8.85 10.20
N THR A 464 36.60 7.76 10.63
CA THR A 464 35.14 7.64 10.73
C THR A 464 34.60 8.02 12.11
N GLN A 465 35.45 8.17 13.12
CA GLN A 465 35.04 8.41 14.51
C GLN A 465 34.03 9.56 14.65
N ALA A 466 34.32 10.72 14.06
CA ALA A 466 33.44 11.90 14.17
C ALA A 466 32.08 11.69 13.48
N ASP A 467 32.07 11.16 12.24
CA ASP A 467 30.82 10.91 11.52
C ASP A 467 29.99 9.79 12.16
N PHE A 468 30.64 8.77 12.74
CA PHE A 468 29.97 7.70 13.47
C PHE A 468 29.35 8.21 14.77
N GLN A 469 30.05 9.07 15.52
CA GLN A 469 29.49 9.73 16.70
C GLN A 469 28.25 10.57 16.35
N LEU A 470 28.29 11.31 15.23
CA LEU A 470 27.12 12.07 14.75
C LEU A 470 25.95 11.17 14.35
N LEU A 471 26.22 10.02 13.73
CA LEU A 471 25.21 9.02 13.41
C LEU A 471 24.53 8.52 14.70
N CYS A 472 25.31 8.07 15.68
CA CYS A 472 24.79 7.59 16.97
C CYS A 472 24.05 8.67 17.77
N ALA A 473 24.51 9.92 17.71
CA ALA A 473 23.87 11.06 18.37
C ALA A 473 22.54 11.48 17.71
N THR A 474 22.24 10.95 16.53
CA THR A 474 21.01 11.24 15.77
C THR A 474 20.22 9.95 15.57
N PRO A 475 19.74 9.25 16.64
CA PRO A 475 19.03 7.98 16.50
C PRO A 475 17.80 8.13 15.59
N ILE A 476 17.40 7.07 14.89
CA ILE A 476 16.32 7.14 13.90
C ILE A 476 15.01 7.68 14.50
N ALA A 477 14.70 7.36 15.76
CA ALA A 477 13.57 7.89 16.51
C ALA A 477 13.55 9.41 16.69
N LEU A 478 14.72 10.06 16.71
CA LEU A 478 14.85 11.52 16.79
C LEU A 478 15.12 12.16 15.42
N SER A 479 15.32 11.34 14.39
CA SER A 479 15.61 11.79 13.03
C SER A 479 14.33 11.98 12.22
N LYS A 480 14.45 12.74 11.12
CA LYS A 480 13.38 12.89 10.12
C LYS A 480 13.43 11.81 9.02
N GLN A 481 14.31 10.82 9.16
CA GLN A 481 14.47 9.72 8.21
C GLN A 481 13.46 8.63 8.54
N THR A 482 12.82 8.08 7.51
CA THR A 482 11.83 7.00 7.69
C THR A 482 12.52 5.65 7.84
N LEU A 483 11.88 4.74 8.57
CA LEU A 483 12.30 3.33 8.66
C LEU A 483 12.34 2.63 7.29
N GLU A 484 11.49 3.05 6.35
CA GLU A 484 11.54 2.51 4.98
C GLU A 484 12.88 2.80 4.29
N VAL A 485 13.55 3.92 4.56
CA VAL A 485 14.88 4.28 4.01
C VAL A 485 16.03 3.61 4.79
N GLU A 486 15.78 3.24 6.04
CA GLU A 486 16.74 2.59 6.92
C GLU A 486 16.16 1.25 7.38
N ILE A 487 16.11 0.27 6.47
CA ILE A 487 15.59 -1.07 6.72
C ILE A 487 16.38 -1.86 7.78
N LEU A 488 17.65 -1.51 7.98
CA LEU A 488 18.52 -2.03 9.02
C LEU A 488 19.18 -0.83 9.74
N PRO A 489 19.27 -0.83 11.08
CA PRO A 489 19.94 0.25 11.81
C PRO A 489 21.35 0.48 11.28
N TYR A 490 21.67 1.72 10.92
CA TYR A 490 22.95 2.04 10.28
C TYR A 490 24.14 1.81 11.21
N GLU A 491 23.97 1.96 12.52
CA GLU A 491 24.97 1.64 13.52
C GLU A 491 25.30 0.13 13.51
N THR A 492 24.26 -0.70 13.46
CA THR A 492 24.38 -2.16 13.35
C THR A 492 24.97 -2.58 12.01
N LEU A 493 24.57 -1.93 10.92
CA LEU A 493 25.16 -2.18 9.62
C LEU A 493 26.66 -1.86 9.60
N TRP A 494 27.04 -0.73 10.19
CA TRP A 494 28.43 -0.31 10.27
C TRP A 494 29.28 -1.26 11.12
N SER A 495 28.74 -1.77 12.24
CA SER A 495 29.46 -2.77 13.03
C SER A 495 29.74 -4.05 12.23
N PHE A 496 28.78 -4.52 11.43
CA PHE A 496 28.99 -5.67 10.54
C PHE A 496 30.07 -5.41 9.48
N VAL A 497 30.13 -4.19 8.94
CA VAL A 497 31.20 -3.79 8.01
C VAL A 497 32.56 -3.83 8.68
N LEU A 498 32.68 -3.33 9.92
CA LEU A 498 33.94 -3.35 10.68
C LEU A 498 34.38 -4.78 11.02
N GLU A 499 33.44 -5.67 11.35
CA GLU A 499 33.72 -7.10 11.56
C GLU A 499 34.25 -7.77 10.29
N LEU A 500 33.68 -7.46 9.12
CA LEU A 500 34.22 -7.94 7.84
C LEU A 500 35.65 -7.47 7.62
N MET A 501 35.96 -6.20 7.89
CA MET A 501 37.33 -5.66 7.75
C MET A 501 38.32 -6.37 8.67
N GLU A 502 37.91 -6.71 9.89
CA GLU A 502 38.74 -7.45 10.85
C GLU A 502 39.09 -8.84 10.33
N LEU A 503 38.11 -9.56 9.77
CA LEU A 503 38.34 -10.85 9.13
C LEU A 503 39.36 -10.75 7.99
N TRP A 504 39.30 -9.69 7.17
CA TRP A 504 40.25 -9.51 6.06
C TRP A 504 41.66 -9.27 6.56
N GLN A 505 41.84 -8.43 7.57
CA GLN A 505 43.15 -8.17 8.18
C GLN A 505 43.73 -9.46 8.77
N GLY A 506 42.91 -10.25 9.48
CA GLY A 506 43.31 -11.53 10.05
C GLY A 506 43.77 -12.55 8.98
N GLU A 507 43.03 -12.67 7.88
CA GLU A 507 43.44 -13.52 6.75
C GLU A 507 44.74 -13.04 6.09
N ARG A 508 44.92 -11.73 5.92
CA ARG A 508 46.11 -11.14 5.32
C ARG A 508 47.36 -11.40 6.17
N LEU A 509 47.24 -11.27 7.49
CA LEU A 509 48.31 -11.61 8.43
C LEU A 509 48.67 -13.10 8.40
N ARG A 510 47.67 -14.00 8.38
CA ARG A 510 47.89 -15.46 8.24
C ARG A 510 48.51 -15.86 6.91
N SER A 511 48.22 -15.14 5.83
CA SER A 511 48.82 -15.39 4.51
C SER A 511 50.28 -14.92 4.43
N LYS A 512 50.65 -13.87 5.18
CA LYS A 512 52.02 -13.36 5.29
C LYS A 512 52.89 -14.19 6.24
N SER A 513 52.31 -14.86 7.25
CA SER A 513 53.07 -15.73 8.16
C SER A 513 53.28 -17.16 7.61
N ARG A 514 52.63 -17.51 6.50
CA ARG A 514 52.76 -18.81 5.80
C ARG A 514 53.67 -18.74 4.57
N LYS A 515 54.14 -17.53 4.20
CA LYS A 515 55.20 -17.29 3.23
C LYS A 515 56.45 -16.93 4.01
#